data_AF-A0A809YH63-F1
#
_entry.id   AF-A0A809YH63-F1
#
_cell.length_a   1.000
_cell.length_b   1.000
_cell.length_c   1.000
_cell.angle_alpha   90.00
_cell.angle_beta   90.00
_cell.angle_gamma   90.00
#
_symmetry.space_group_name_H-M   'P 1'
#
loop_
_entity.id
_entity.type
_entity.pdbx_description
1 polymer ?
#
loop_
_entity_poly.entity_id
_entity_poly.type
_entity_poly.pdbx_seq_one_letter_code
_entity_poly.pdbx_strand_id
1 'polypeptide(L)'
;MIVVRVELHSAITREVTEIARMHIRNRGGTEDLGDYAVDTVRGRTREQLDRGACVRSAEVNGYPRLRIHVWHLVARALIAMNYAGAGEKEQQGDLFAMREGE
;
A
#
# COMPACT_ATOMS: atom_id res chain seq x y z
N MET A 1 7.53 -3.25 -9.02
CA MET A 1 6.49 -2.28 -8.63
C MET A 1 5.22 -3.07 -8.34
N ILE A 2 4.58 -2.82 -7.20
CA ILE A 2 3.30 -3.43 -6.84
C ILE A 2 2.19 -2.42 -7.16
N VAL A 3 1.10 -2.91 -7.74
CA VAL A 3 -0.11 -2.12 -8.00
C VAL A 3 -1.24 -2.76 -7.21
N VAL A 4 -1.84 -2.00 -6.30
CA VAL A 4 -3.04 -2.42 -5.56
C VAL A 4 -4.24 -1.77 -6.22
N ARG A 5 -5.18 -2.58 -6.67
CA ARG A 5 -6.44 -2.14 -7.27
C ARG A 5 -7.59 -2.51 -6.36
N VAL A 6 -8.54 -1.58 -6.23
CA VAL A 6 -9.84 -1.85 -5.61
C VAL A 6 -10.87 -1.89 -6.72
N GLU A 7 -11.56 -3.01 -6.83
CA GLU A 7 -12.54 -3.27 -7.87
C GLU A 7 -13.91 -3.53 -7.25
N LEU A 8 -14.94 -2.93 -7.84
CA LEU A 8 -16.33 -3.28 -7.58
C LEU A 8 -16.77 -4.32 -8.60
N HIS A 9 -17.19 -5.49 -8.12
CA HIS A 9 -17.70 -6.58 -8.94
C HIS A 9 -19.22 -6.65 -8.81
N SER A 10 -19.95 -6.37 -9.88
CA SER A 10 -21.41 -6.43 -9.89
C SER A 10 -21.90 -7.88 -10.04
N ALA A 11 -22.63 -8.38 -9.04
CA ALA A 11 -23.23 -9.72 -9.14
C ALA A 11 -24.37 -9.80 -10.18
N ILE A 12 -24.98 -8.65 -10.52
CA ILE A 12 -26.13 -8.56 -11.43
C ILE A 12 -25.66 -8.39 -12.87
N THR A 13 -24.85 -7.37 -13.14
CA THR A 13 -24.39 -7.02 -14.50
C THR A 13 -23.11 -7.75 -14.90
N ARG A 14 -22.40 -8.38 -13.94
CA ARG A 14 -21.06 -8.98 -14.11
C ARG A 14 -19.97 -7.99 -14.50
N GLU A 15 -20.27 -6.70 -14.46
CA GLU A 15 -19.30 -5.65 -14.72
C GLU A 15 -18.30 -5.55 -13.56
N VAL A 16 -17.05 -5.27 -13.92
CA VAL A 16 -15.96 -5.02 -12.98
C VAL A 16 -15.47 -3.60 -13.20
N THR A 17 -15.54 -2.79 -12.16
CA THR A 17 -15.13 -1.38 -12.22
C THR A 17 -14.00 -1.13 -11.24
N GLU A 18 -12.87 -0.67 -11.75
CA GLU A 18 -11.78 -0.19 -10.90
C GLU A 18 -12.15 1.18 -10.31
N ILE A 19 -12.16 1.26 -8.98
CA ILE A 19 -12.61 2.46 -8.24
C ILE A 19 -11.49 3.14 -7.46
N ALA A 20 -10.36 2.46 -7.23
CA ALA A 20 -9.17 3.06 -6.64
C ALA A 20 -7.90 2.30 -7.02
N ARG A 21 -6.77 3.02 -7.04
CA ARG A 21 -5.45 2.47 -7.35
C ARG A 21 -4.39 3.04 -6.41
N MET A 22 -3.48 2.19 -5.97
CA MET A 22 -2.26 2.57 -5.25
C MET A 22 -1.04 1.92 -5.91
N HIS A 23 0.05 2.67 -6.00
CA HIS A 23 1.34 2.18 -6.44
C HIS A 23 2.30 2.07 -5.25
N ILE A 24 3.08 0.99 -5.23
CA ILE A 24 4.17 0.79 -4.29
C ILE A 24 5.43 0.48 -5.11
N ARG A 25 6.38 1.41 -5.12
CA ARG A 25 7.57 1.40 -5.94
C ARG A 25 8.79 1.18 -5.06
N ASN A 26 9.55 0.11 -5.30
CA ASN A 26 10.81 -0.09 -4.61
C ASN A 26 11.80 1.01 -5.02
N ARG A 27 12.43 1.65 -4.03
CA ARG A 27 13.42 2.72 -4.22
C ARG A 27 14.82 2.35 -3.74
N GLY A 28 14.96 1.21 -3.06
CA GLY A 28 16.22 0.76 -2.50
C GLY A 28 16.05 -0.37 -1.48
N GLY A 29 17.11 -0.59 -0.72
CA GLY A 29 17.20 -1.60 0.33
C GLY A 29 18.16 -2.75 0.01
N THR A 30 18.14 -3.78 0.85
CA THR A 30 18.96 -5.00 0.77
C THR A 30 18.12 -6.21 0.38
N GLU A 31 18.70 -7.39 0.15
CA GLU A 31 17.91 -8.59 -0.21
C GLU A 31 16.70 -8.84 0.72
N ASP A 32 16.89 -8.71 2.03
CA ASP A 32 15.85 -8.90 3.04
C ASP A 32 14.97 -7.66 3.31
N LEU A 33 15.50 -6.45 3.11
CA LEU A 33 14.83 -5.18 3.47
C LEU A 33 14.56 -4.31 2.24
N GLY A 34 13.38 -3.74 2.12
CA GLY A 34 13.02 -2.86 1.02
C GLY A 34 12.55 -1.50 1.48
N ASP A 35 13.00 -0.46 0.78
CA ASP A 35 12.45 0.90 0.88
C ASP A 35 11.50 1.13 -0.27
N TYR A 36 10.33 1.71 0.01
CA TYR A 36 9.24 1.84 -0.94
C TYR A 36 8.67 3.26 -0.93
N ALA A 37 8.55 3.87 -2.10
CA ALA A 37 7.64 5.00 -2.30
C ALA A 37 6.24 4.48 -2.58
N VAL A 38 5.26 5.10 -1.92
CA VAL A 38 3.84 4.75 -2.08
C VAL A 38 3.06 5.97 -2.53
N ASP A 39 2.11 5.76 -3.42
CA ASP A 39 1.20 6.80 -3.89
C ASP A 39 -0.19 6.25 -4.20
N THR A 40 -1.23 6.98 -3.81
CA THR A 40 -2.60 6.73 -4.26
C THR A 40 -2.93 7.60 -5.47
N VAL A 41 -3.71 7.03 -6.38
CA VAL A 41 -4.10 7.69 -7.63
C VAL A 41 -5.48 8.32 -7.50
N ARG A 42 -5.63 9.52 -8.06
CA ARG A 42 -6.87 10.28 -8.11
C ARG A 42 -7.77 9.71 -9.18
N GLY A 43 -8.98 9.33 -8.78
CA GLY A 43 -10.03 8.93 -9.71
C GLY A 43 -11.01 7.98 -9.06
N ARG A 44 -12.11 7.73 -9.77
CA ARG A 44 -13.11 6.69 -9.47
C ARG A 44 -13.48 5.86 -10.70
N THR A 45 -12.81 6.09 -11.82
CA THR A 45 -12.95 5.32 -13.06
C THR A 45 -11.58 4.95 -13.58
N ARG A 46 -11.50 3.91 -14.40
CA ARG A 46 -10.26 3.43 -14.98
C ARG A 46 -9.53 4.52 -15.77
N GLU A 47 -10.24 5.32 -16.56
CA GLU A 47 -9.67 6.40 -17.37
C GLU A 47 -9.06 7.50 -16.50
N GLN A 48 -9.66 7.75 -15.33
CA GLN A 48 -9.11 8.71 -14.37
C GLN A 48 -7.86 8.16 -13.68
N LEU A 49 -7.89 6.89 -13.30
CA LEU A 49 -6.78 6.19 -12.64
C LEU A 49 -5.60 5.94 -13.59
N ASP A 50 -5.85 5.76 -14.89
CA ASP A 50 -4.82 5.58 -15.92
C ASP A 50 -4.04 6.86 -16.19
N ARG A 51 -4.60 8.04 -15.90
CA ARG A 51 -3.84 9.30 -15.91
C ARG A 51 -2.79 9.40 -14.81
N GLY A 52 -2.87 8.55 -13.77
CA GLY A 52 -1.82 8.45 -12.75
C GLY A 52 -1.64 9.69 -11.87
N ALA A 53 -2.63 10.59 -11.80
CA ALA A 53 -2.53 11.79 -10.98
C ALA A 53 -2.48 11.43 -9.49
N CYS A 54 -1.38 11.73 -8.80
CA CYS A 54 -1.20 11.41 -7.38
C CYS A 54 -2.16 12.23 -6.48
N VAL A 55 -2.76 11.59 -5.46
CA VAL A 55 -3.53 12.27 -4.38
C VAL A 55 -2.71 12.40 -3.12
N ARG A 56 -2.16 11.27 -2.66
CA ARG A 56 -1.31 11.19 -1.47
C ARG A 56 -0.11 10.33 -1.79
N SER A 57 1.00 10.67 -1.17
CA SER A 57 2.25 9.92 -1.27
C SER A 57 2.93 9.85 0.08
N ALA A 58 3.64 8.75 0.32
CA ALA A 58 4.48 8.56 1.49
C ALA A 58 5.63 7.62 1.17
N GLU A 59 6.43 7.31 2.20
CA GLU A 59 7.51 6.35 2.13
C GLU A 59 7.33 5.28 3.20
N VAL A 60 7.72 4.05 2.87
CA VAL A 60 7.81 2.92 3.80
C VAL A 60 9.24 2.41 3.72
N ASN A 61 10.02 2.63 4.79
CA ASN A 61 11.44 2.32 4.83
C ASN A 61 11.71 1.07 5.69
N GLY A 62 12.76 0.31 5.34
CA GLY A 62 13.22 -0.85 6.09
C GLY A 62 12.23 -2.01 6.16
N TYR A 63 11.39 -2.20 5.14
CA TYR A 63 10.33 -3.21 5.17
C TYR A 63 10.86 -4.62 4.86
N PRO A 64 10.58 -5.65 5.68
CA PRO A 64 11.06 -7.02 5.47
C PRO A 64 10.34 -7.72 4.31
N ARG A 65 10.89 -7.62 3.10
CA ARG A 65 10.18 -7.89 1.83
C ARG A 65 9.96 -9.37 1.47
N LEU A 66 10.57 -10.30 2.20
CA LEU A 66 10.46 -11.76 1.96
C LEU A 66 9.87 -12.53 3.15
N ARG A 67 9.71 -11.88 4.30
CA ARG A 67 9.31 -12.53 5.56
C ARG A 67 7.85 -12.29 5.93
N ILE A 68 7.24 -11.24 5.37
CA ILE A 68 5.90 -10.80 5.73
C ILE A 68 5.03 -10.75 4.48
N HIS A 69 3.78 -11.18 4.62
CA HIS A 69 2.80 -11.14 3.56
C HIS A 69 2.57 -9.70 3.06
N VAL A 70 2.40 -9.55 1.73
CA VAL A 70 2.29 -8.23 1.07
C VAL A 70 1.17 -7.34 1.61
N TRP A 71 0.09 -7.92 2.11
CA TRP A 71 -1.00 -7.16 2.77
C TRP A 71 -0.52 -6.30 3.94
N HIS A 72 0.52 -6.73 4.66
CA HIS A 72 1.13 -5.91 5.70
C HIS A 72 1.81 -4.67 5.11
N LEU A 73 2.49 -4.79 3.96
CA LEU A 73 3.06 -3.64 3.25
C LEU A 73 1.96 -2.67 2.81
N VAL A 74 0.85 -3.21 2.31
CA VAL A 74 -0.33 -2.42 1.93
C VAL A 74 -0.90 -1.66 3.14
N ALA A 75 -1.06 -2.31 4.28
CA ALA A 75 -1.52 -1.67 5.52
C ALA A 75 -0.57 -0.55 5.96
N ARG A 76 0.74 -0.81 5.99
CA ARG A 76 1.76 0.19 6.30
C ARG A 76 1.72 1.39 5.36
N ALA A 77 1.51 1.15 4.06
CA ALA A 77 1.37 2.21 3.07
C ALA A 77 0.14 3.09 3.36
N LEU A 78 -1.00 2.49 3.71
CA LEU A 78 -2.23 3.21 4.06
C LEU A 78 -2.07 4.05 5.32
N ILE A 79 -1.40 3.52 6.36
CA ILE A 79 -1.07 4.26 7.59
C ILE A 79 -0.13 5.43 7.27
N ALA A 80 0.96 5.19 6.52
CA ALA A 80 1.93 6.22 6.16
C ALA A 80 1.30 7.38 5.37
N MET A 81 0.29 7.09 4.55
CA MET A 81 -0.49 8.09 3.80
C MET A 81 -1.67 8.69 4.60
N ASN A 82 -1.81 8.36 5.89
CA ASN A 82 -2.89 8.80 6.78
C ASN A 82 -4.30 8.46 6.27
N TYR A 83 -4.47 7.28 5.65
CA TYR A 83 -5.79 6.73 5.31
C TYR A 83 -6.40 5.91 6.46
N ALA A 84 -5.57 5.38 7.36
CA ALA A 84 -5.97 4.73 8.59
C ALA A 84 -5.20 5.37 9.76
N GLY A 85 -5.92 5.77 10.82
CA GLY A 85 -5.38 6.20 12.12
C GLY A 85 -4.61 7.53 12.16
N ALA A 86 -5.27 8.63 12.54
CA ALA A 86 -4.57 9.82 13.06
C ALA A 86 -3.93 9.59 14.46
N GLY A 87 -4.21 8.44 15.09
CA GLY A 87 -3.64 7.99 16.37
C GLY A 87 -2.65 6.83 16.26
N GLU A 88 -2.40 6.27 15.07
CA GLU A 88 -1.42 5.19 14.85
C GLU A 88 -0.10 5.75 14.30
N LYS A 89 0.41 6.81 14.95
CA LYS A 89 1.77 7.27 14.70
C LYS A 89 2.74 6.56 15.64
N GLU A 90 2.93 5.28 15.42
CA GLU A 90 4.20 4.64 15.79
C GLU A 90 4.90 4.13 14.52
N GLN A 91 6.16 4.51 14.39
CA GLN A 91 7.06 4.09 13.32
C GLN A 91 8.46 3.85 13.88
N GLN A 92 8.87 2.60 13.99
CA GLN A 92 10.26 2.15 13.93
C GLN A 92 10.31 0.66 13.60
N GLY A 93 9.85 0.23 12.41
CA GLY A 93 9.73 -1.21 12.14
C GLY A 93 8.94 -1.93 13.25
N ASP A 94 7.73 -1.41 13.56
CA ASP A 94 6.88 -1.61 14.77
C ASP A 94 6.44 -3.05 15.07
N LEU A 95 7.26 -4.01 14.70
CA LEU A 95 8.05 -4.81 15.61
C LEU A 95 8.65 -5.91 14.71
N PHE A 96 9.96 -6.00 14.52
CA PHE A 96 10.61 -7.33 14.44
C PHE A 96 10.44 -8.14 15.76
N ALA A 97 9.57 -7.70 16.67
CA ALA A 97 9.76 -7.69 18.11
C ALA A 97 8.52 -8.13 18.93
N MET A 98 7.44 -8.61 18.29
CA MET A 98 6.67 -9.69 18.90
C MET A 98 7.43 -11.01 18.70
N ARG A 99 8.61 -11.09 19.34
CA ARG A 99 9.26 -12.37 19.65
C ARG A 99 8.50 -13.06 20.80
N GLU A 100 7.18 -13.07 20.83
CA GLU A 100 6.42 -13.69 21.94
C GLU A 100 5.18 -14.38 21.36
N GLY A 101 5.45 -15.41 20.55
CA GLY A 101 4.53 -16.52 20.37
C GLY A 101 4.82 -17.66 21.37
N GLU A 102 5.46 -17.35 22.50
CA GLU A 102 5.72 -18.23 23.65
C GLU A 102 5.59 -17.44 24.95
#